data_AF-A0A101JF06-F1
#
_entry.id   AF-A0A101JF06-F1
#
_cell.length_a   1.000
_cell.length_b   1.000
_cell.length_c   1.000
_cell.angle_alpha   90.00
_cell.angle_beta   90.00
_cell.angle_gamma   90.00
#
_symmetry.space_group_name_H-M   'P 1'
#
loop_
_entity.id
_entity.type
_entity.pdbx_description
1 polymer ?
#
loop_
_entity_poly.entity_id
_entity_poly.type
_entity_poly.pdbx_seq_one_letter_code
_entity_poly.pdbx_strand_id
1 'polypeptide(L)'
;MSRELGGRFAPAQDPVLPPEASAADVSVNTVYNYFPAKEDLFFDRSAGVVEQLSRWVRARDKGESAARAVLRELRAEAEAVSPRLGLMEGYDRFMRVIHEAPPLRSRLWSLQQEIHDHLEATLREEAGAPDGDPLPGLIAGQIAWTHQTVFVTVGREMLKGRNPDEVSREVLVLLDDIEELLSEKVLNYAVRGAQ
;
A
#
# COMPACT_ATOMS: atom_id res chain seq x y z
N MET A 1 -0.50 40.69 -38.28
CA MET A 1 0.49 39.73 -38.80
C MET A 1 1.58 39.62 -37.74
N SER A 2 1.71 38.49 -37.03
CA SER A 2 2.53 37.33 -37.44
C SER A 2 4.03 37.69 -37.35
N ARG A 3 4.94 37.00 -36.65
CA ARG A 3 5.01 35.68 -35.96
C ARG A 3 6.14 35.78 -34.90
N GLU A 4 6.49 34.83 -34.03
CA GLU A 4 6.12 33.41 -33.81
C GLU A 4 6.18 33.12 -32.27
N LEU A 5 5.94 31.88 -31.83
CA LEU A 5 6.31 31.34 -30.51
C LEU A 5 7.54 30.41 -30.67
N GLY A 6 8.47 30.40 -29.71
CA GLY A 6 9.76 29.69 -29.88
C GLY A 6 10.50 29.27 -28.62
N GLY A 7 9.82 29.11 -27.48
CA GLY A 7 10.43 28.59 -26.26
C GLY A 7 10.75 27.10 -26.38
N ARG A 8 11.99 26.76 -26.75
CA ARG A 8 12.48 25.37 -26.72
C ARG A 8 12.60 24.88 -25.28
N PHE A 9 11.60 24.15 -24.81
CA PHE A 9 11.78 23.25 -23.68
C PHE A 9 12.78 22.16 -24.08
N ALA A 10 13.86 22.00 -23.31
CA ALA A 10 14.71 20.83 -23.40
C ALA A 10 13.95 19.62 -22.84
N PRO A 11 14.07 18.41 -23.43
CA PRO A 11 13.51 17.22 -22.83
C PRO A 11 14.18 16.98 -21.47
N ALA A 12 13.38 16.60 -20.46
CA ALA A 12 13.92 16.10 -19.20
C ALA A 12 14.77 14.86 -19.48
N GLN A 13 15.89 14.72 -18.77
CA GLN A 13 16.71 13.51 -18.87
C GLN A 13 16.09 12.44 -17.96
N ASP A 14 15.75 11.30 -18.54
CA ASP A 14 15.34 10.12 -17.76
C ASP A 14 16.45 9.75 -16.77
N PRO A 15 16.14 9.46 -15.49
CA PRO A 15 17.14 9.09 -14.51
C PRO A 15 17.73 7.71 -14.83
N VAL A 16 18.95 7.69 -15.37
CA VAL A 16 19.72 6.47 -15.62
C VAL A 16 20.26 5.93 -14.29
N LEU A 17 19.78 4.76 -13.88
CA LEU A 17 20.32 4.01 -12.74
C LEU A 17 21.80 3.61 -12.98
N PRO A 18 22.68 3.73 -11.98
CA PRO A 18 24.10 3.43 -12.14
C PRO A 18 24.37 1.91 -12.29
N PRO A 19 25.47 1.51 -12.98
CA PRO A 19 25.68 0.15 -13.45
C PRO A 19 25.95 -0.90 -12.35
N GLU A 20 26.23 -0.50 -11.11
CA GLU A 20 26.42 -1.45 -9.99
C GLU A 20 25.12 -2.16 -9.57
N ALA A 21 23.94 -1.68 -10.01
CA ALA A 21 22.64 -2.27 -9.69
C ALA A 21 22.37 -3.65 -10.35
N SER A 22 23.33 -4.22 -11.08
CA SER A 22 23.18 -5.47 -11.85
C SER A 22 23.53 -6.77 -11.09
N ALA A 23 23.98 -6.68 -9.83
CA ALA A 23 24.50 -7.83 -9.06
C ALA A 23 23.77 -8.09 -7.72
N ALA A 24 22.45 -7.95 -7.71
CA ALA A 24 21.61 -8.39 -6.59
C ALA A 24 20.70 -9.54 -7.04
N ASP A 25 20.91 -10.74 -6.50
CA ASP A 25 20.06 -11.92 -6.71
C ASP A 25 18.75 -11.84 -5.91
N VAL A 26 18.12 -10.67 -5.97
CA VAL A 26 16.69 -10.49 -5.70
C VAL A 26 16.07 -10.59 -7.09
N SER A 27 15.16 -11.55 -7.31
CA SER A 27 14.61 -11.75 -8.66
C SER A 27 14.13 -10.41 -9.22
N VAL A 28 14.52 -10.11 -10.46
CA VAL A 28 14.13 -8.86 -11.16
C VAL A 28 12.63 -8.63 -11.01
N ASN A 29 11.85 -9.72 -11.07
CA ASN A 29 10.41 -9.76 -10.87
C ASN A 29 9.92 -9.17 -9.52
N THR A 30 10.69 -9.29 -8.44
CA THR A 30 10.30 -8.83 -7.10
C THR A 30 10.60 -7.35 -6.87
N VAL A 31 11.70 -6.81 -7.42
CA VAL A 31 11.91 -5.36 -7.50
C VAL A 31 10.90 -4.73 -8.47
N TYR A 32 10.62 -5.41 -9.59
CA TYR A 32 9.64 -5.02 -10.59
C TYR A 32 8.18 -5.23 -10.14
N ASN A 33 7.93 -5.84 -8.98
CA ASN A 33 6.59 -5.85 -8.34
C ASN A 33 6.23 -4.48 -7.75
N TYR A 34 7.22 -3.67 -7.36
CA TYR A 34 6.96 -2.40 -6.69
C TYR A 34 7.52 -1.19 -7.45
N PHE A 35 8.72 -1.25 -8.05
CA PHE A 35 9.30 -0.13 -8.80
C PHE A 35 10.17 -0.59 -10.00
N PRO A 36 9.57 -1.02 -11.14
CA PRO A 36 10.27 -1.22 -12.40
C PRO A 36 10.52 0.13 -13.12
N ALA A 37 11.68 0.27 -13.76
CA ALA A 37 12.15 1.52 -14.39
C ALA A 37 11.50 1.83 -15.77
N LYS A 38 10.16 1.81 -15.86
CA LYS A 38 9.36 2.36 -16.97
C LYS A 38 8.03 2.88 -16.45
N GLU A 39 7.70 4.13 -16.77
CA GLU A 39 6.55 4.85 -16.21
C GLU A 39 5.21 4.16 -16.50
N ASP A 40 5.00 3.66 -17.73
CA ASP A 40 3.73 3.03 -18.12
C ASP A 40 3.37 1.77 -17.31
N LEU A 41 4.32 0.84 -17.13
CA LEU A 41 4.09 -0.41 -16.38
C LEU A 41 3.89 -0.15 -14.88
N PHE A 42 4.43 0.96 -14.40
CA PHE A 42 4.30 1.40 -13.02
C PHE A 42 2.88 1.90 -12.72
N PHE A 43 2.19 2.54 -13.68
CA PHE A 43 0.78 2.93 -13.53
C PHE A 43 -0.15 1.71 -13.40
N ASP A 44 -0.08 0.73 -14.30
CA ASP A 44 -0.92 -0.48 -14.28
C ASP A 44 -0.80 -1.26 -12.96
N ARG A 45 0.42 -1.33 -12.41
CA ARG A 45 0.69 -2.02 -11.13
C ARG A 45 0.24 -1.19 -9.93
N SER A 46 0.38 0.14 -9.99
CA SER A 46 -0.14 1.03 -8.95
C SER A 46 -1.65 0.93 -8.77
N ALA A 47 -2.42 0.80 -9.86
CA ALA A 47 -3.86 0.58 -9.80
C ALA A 47 -4.23 -0.68 -8.98
N GLY A 48 -3.47 -1.77 -9.15
CA GLY A 48 -3.68 -3.01 -8.39
C GLY A 48 -3.41 -2.90 -6.88
N VAL A 49 -2.51 -1.99 -6.49
CA VAL A 49 -2.17 -1.65 -5.08
C VAL A 49 -3.22 -0.69 -4.49
N VAL A 50 -3.60 0.35 -5.23
CA VAL A 50 -4.65 1.31 -4.83
C VAL A 50 -5.99 0.60 -4.59
N GLU A 51 -6.35 -0.34 -5.46
CA GLU A 51 -7.55 -1.17 -5.35
C GLU A 51 -7.46 -2.24 -4.24
N GLN A 52 -6.30 -2.49 -3.60
CA GLN A 52 -6.14 -3.66 -2.71
C GLN A 52 -7.06 -3.62 -1.48
N LEU A 53 -7.08 -2.51 -0.73
CA LEU A 53 -7.93 -2.38 0.46
C LEU A 53 -9.42 -2.43 0.08
N SER A 54 -9.80 -1.74 -1.00
CA SER A 54 -11.16 -1.74 -1.50
C SER A 54 -11.62 -3.12 -1.96
N ARG A 55 -10.75 -3.90 -2.60
CA ARG A 55 -11.02 -5.29 -2.98
C ARG A 55 -11.27 -6.17 -1.76
N TRP A 56 -10.46 -6.06 -0.71
CA TRP A 56 -10.67 -6.76 0.57
C TRP A 56 -12.01 -6.37 1.21
N VAL A 57 -12.33 -5.07 1.25
CA VAL A 57 -13.63 -4.60 1.75
C VAL A 57 -14.79 -5.15 0.93
N ARG A 58 -14.80 -5.05 -0.41
CA ARG A 58 -15.90 -5.58 -1.26
C ARG A 58 -16.00 -7.11 -1.23
N ALA A 59 -14.88 -7.81 -0.99
CA ALA A 59 -14.83 -9.27 -0.88
C ALA A 59 -15.30 -9.82 0.49
N ARG A 60 -15.37 -8.98 1.54
CA ARG A 60 -15.65 -9.37 2.94
C ARG A 60 -16.84 -10.32 3.12
N ASP A 61 -16.78 -11.18 4.13
CA ASP A 61 -17.84 -12.17 4.38
C ASP A 61 -19.18 -11.53 4.80
N LYS A 62 -20.28 -12.28 4.69
CA LYS A 62 -21.60 -11.82 5.17
C LYS A 62 -21.55 -11.65 6.69
N GLY A 63 -21.94 -10.48 7.19
CA GLY A 63 -21.79 -10.11 8.59
C GLY A 63 -20.41 -9.58 8.98
N GLU A 64 -19.44 -9.56 8.05
CA GLU A 64 -18.12 -8.96 8.28
C GLU A 64 -18.15 -7.44 8.01
N SER A 65 -17.45 -6.68 8.86
CA SER A 65 -17.24 -5.23 8.68
C SER A 65 -16.05 -4.94 7.79
N ALA A 66 -15.97 -3.73 7.24
CA ALA A 66 -14.84 -3.34 6.39
C ALA A 66 -13.48 -3.42 7.13
N ALA A 67 -13.45 -3.01 8.41
CA ALA A 67 -12.24 -3.07 9.23
C ALA A 67 -11.82 -4.53 9.54
N ARG A 68 -12.77 -5.40 9.90
CA ARG A 68 -12.46 -6.82 10.19
C ARG A 68 -11.97 -7.56 8.96
N ALA A 69 -12.53 -7.28 7.78
CA ALA A 69 -12.05 -7.85 6.53
C ALA A 69 -10.57 -7.51 6.25
N VAL A 70 -10.19 -6.24 6.43
CA VAL A 70 -8.79 -5.80 6.23
C VAL A 70 -7.86 -6.40 7.30
N LEU A 71 -8.29 -6.48 8.56
CA LEU A 71 -7.52 -7.16 9.61
C LEU A 71 -7.33 -8.65 9.30
N ARG A 72 -8.39 -9.36 8.89
CA ARG A 72 -8.34 -10.78 8.51
C ARG A 72 -7.37 -11.03 7.35
N GLU A 73 -7.42 -10.21 6.31
CA GLU A 73 -6.53 -10.34 5.16
C GLU A 73 -5.07 -9.99 5.52
N LEU A 74 -4.83 -8.95 6.33
CA LEU A 74 -3.49 -8.63 6.83
C LEU A 74 -2.90 -9.77 7.68
N ARG A 75 -3.72 -10.40 8.54
CA ARG A 75 -3.33 -11.58 9.33
C ARG A 75 -2.99 -12.76 8.42
N ALA A 76 -3.83 -13.07 7.42
CA ALA A 76 -3.58 -14.15 6.46
C ALA A 76 -2.29 -13.93 5.63
N GLU A 77 -2.00 -12.68 5.21
CA GLU A 77 -0.75 -12.34 4.53
C GLU A 77 0.47 -12.45 5.45
N ALA A 78 0.33 -12.13 6.75
CA ALA A 78 1.41 -12.27 7.73
C ALA A 78 1.67 -13.75 8.07
N GLU A 79 0.63 -14.56 8.29
CA GLU A 79 0.69 -16.01 8.50
C GLU A 79 1.35 -16.73 7.32
N ALA A 80 1.06 -16.31 6.09
CA ALA A 80 1.67 -16.83 4.88
C ALA A 80 3.13 -16.36 4.64
N VAL A 81 3.71 -15.57 5.56
CA VAL A 81 5.01 -14.89 5.43
C VAL A 81 5.13 -14.21 4.07
N SER A 82 4.08 -13.46 3.69
CA SER A 82 3.86 -13.07 2.31
C SER A 82 4.82 -11.97 1.84
N PRO A 83 5.51 -12.17 0.69
CA PRO A 83 6.25 -11.10 0.03
C PRO A 83 5.39 -9.88 -0.30
N ARG A 84 4.06 -9.98 -0.32
CA ARG A 84 3.16 -8.83 -0.55
C ARG A 84 3.17 -7.82 0.60
N LEU A 85 3.46 -8.25 1.83
CA LEU A 85 3.72 -7.35 2.97
C LEU A 85 5.18 -6.85 3.03
N GLY A 86 6.05 -7.36 2.16
CA GLY A 86 7.50 -7.16 2.24
C GLY A 86 8.24 -8.19 3.11
N LEU A 87 7.56 -9.24 3.59
CA LEU A 87 8.17 -10.34 4.35
C LEU A 87 8.98 -11.25 3.42
N MET A 88 10.20 -10.83 3.08
CA MET A 88 11.09 -11.58 2.18
C MET A 88 12.57 -11.22 2.39
N GLU A 89 13.45 -12.18 2.15
CA GLU A 89 14.89 -11.93 2.14
C GLU A 89 15.28 -10.97 1.00
N GLY A 90 16.24 -10.08 1.26
CA GLY A 90 16.72 -9.09 0.30
C GLY A 90 15.81 -7.87 0.07
N TYR A 91 14.70 -7.73 0.82
CA TYR A 91 13.87 -6.52 0.82
C TYR A 91 14.64 -5.26 1.26
N ASP A 92 15.71 -5.43 2.04
CA ASP A 92 16.58 -4.34 2.48
C ASP A 92 17.22 -3.58 1.29
N ARG A 93 17.72 -4.32 0.28
CA ARG A 93 18.32 -3.74 -0.94
C ARG A 93 17.30 -2.92 -1.70
N PHE A 94 16.08 -3.43 -1.80
CA PHE A 94 14.96 -2.75 -2.44
C PHE A 94 14.58 -1.45 -1.71
N MET A 95 14.44 -1.48 -0.38
CA MET A 95 14.11 -0.28 0.41
C MET A 95 15.22 0.78 0.37
N ARG A 96 16.50 0.40 0.31
CA ARG A 96 17.61 1.36 0.12
C ARG A 96 17.44 2.19 -1.14
N VAL A 97 17.11 1.57 -2.28
CA VAL A 97 16.86 2.28 -3.56
C VAL A 97 15.75 3.32 -3.42
N ILE A 98 14.66 3.01 -2.72
CA ILE A 98 13.57 3.99 -2.46
C ILE A 98 14.03 5.13 -1.56
N HIS A 99 14.79 4.84 -0.50
CA HIS A 99 15.27 5.86 0.42
C HIS A 99 16.28 6.82 -0.24
N GLU A 100 17.13 6.30 -1.12
CA GLU A 100 18.16 7.03 -1.87
C GLU A 100 17.61 7.83 -3.06
N ALA A 101 16.39 7.51 -3.55
CA ALA A 101 15.75 8.19 -4.68
C ALA A 101 14.55 9.08 -4.25
N PRO A 102 14.72 10.41 -4.11
CA PRO A 102 13.63 11.32 -3.73
C PRO A 102 12.34 11.23 -4.58
N PRO A 103 12.39 11.04 -5.92
CA PRO A 103 11.17 10.88 -6.73
C PRO A 103 10.34 9.65 -6.34
N LEU A 104 11.00 8.50 -6.06
CA LEU A 104 10.32 7.27 -5.65
C LEU A 104 9.65 7.45 -4.28
N ARG A 105 10.33 8.10 -3.34
CA ARG A 105 9.73 8.44 -2.03
C ARG A 105 8.51 9.37 -2.17
N SER A 106 8.58 10.38 -3.05
CA SER A 106 7.45 11.26 -3.33
C SER A 106 6.25 10.48 -3.89
N ARG A 107 6.49 9.59 -4.88
CA ARG A 107 5.45 8.75 -5.45
C ARG A 107 4.85 7.75 -4.45
N LEU A 108 5.66 7.19 -3.54
CA LEU A 108 5.16 6.33 -2.45
C LEU A 108 4.23 7.08 -1.49
N TRP A 109 4.42 8.39 -1.31
CA TRP A 109 3.48 9.22 -0.54
C TRP A 109 2.19 9.46 -1.31
N SER A 110 2.25 9.77 -2.62
CA SER A 110 1.06 9.88 -3.48
C SER A 110 0.24 8.59 -3.51
N LEU A 111 0.90 7.43 -3.62
CA LEU A 111 0.24 6.11 -3.57
C LEU A 111 -0.58 5.89 -2.29
N GLN A 112 -0.08 6.35 -1.15
CA GLN A 112 -0.80 6.22 0.13
C GLN A 112 -2.03 7.13 0.22
N GLN A 113 -2.02 8.29 -0.47
CA GLN A 113 -3.22 9.10 -0.62
C GLN A 113 -4.21 8.46 -1.60
N GLU A 114 -3.74 7.95 -2.74
CA GLU A 114 -4.60 7.24 -3.71
C GLU A 114 -5.29 6.02 -3.09
N ILE A 115 -4.58 5.21 -2.28
CA ILE A 115 -5.17 4.11 -1.49
C ILE A 115 -6.26 4.62 -0.53
N HIS A 116 -6.02 5.74 0.16
CA HIS A 116 -6.98 6.31 1.11
C HIS A 116 -8.25 6.83 0.41
N ASP A 117 -8.09 7.65 -0.63
CA ASP A 117 -9.20 8.25 -1.39
C ASP A 117 -10.07 7.17 -2.04
N HIS A 118 -9.43 6.14 -2.59
CA HIS A 118 -10.11 5.01 -3.23
C HIS A 118 -10.85 4.11 -2.22
N LEU A 119 -10.30 3.96 -1.01
CA LEU A 119 -10.97 3.29 0.09
C LEU A 119 -12.14 4.11 0.64
N GLU A 120 -12.03 5.44 0.76
CA GLU A 120 -13.14 6.30 1.15
C GLU A 120 -14.32 6.14 0.17
N ALA A 121 -14.06 6.25 -1.14
CA ALA A 121 -15.09 6.09 -2.17
C ALA A 121 -15.81 4.74 -2.02
N THR A 122 -15.04 3.66 -1.84
CA THR A 122 -15.58 2.31 -1.65
C THR A 122 -16.40 2.19 -0.36
N LEU A 123 -15.96 2.78 0.75
CA LEU A 123 -16.72 2.78 2.01
C LEU A 123 -18.00 3.60 1.93
N ARG A 124 -18.01 4.70 1.16
CA ARG A 124 -19.19 5.53 0.91
C ARG A 124 -20.25 4.75 0.13
N GLU A 125 -19.84 4.04 -0.91
CA GLU A 125 -20.70 3.13 -1.69
C GLU A 125 -21.25 1.99 -0.82
N GLU A 126 -20.37 1.25 -0.14
CA GLU A 126 -20.71 0.06 0.66
C GLU A 126 -21.57 0.36 1.89
N ALA A 127 -21.50 1.58 2.43
CA ALA A 127 -22.36 2.05 3.53
C ALA A 127 -23.63 2.77 3.06
N GLY A 128 -23.77 3.07 1.76
CA GLY A 128 -24.83 3.94 1.24
C GLY A 128 -24.81 5.34 1.85
N ALA A 129 -23.62 5.84 2.23
CA ALA A 129 -23.48 7.09 2.96
C ALA A 129 -23.73 8.30 2.05
N PRO A 130 -24.47 9.34 2.50
CA PRO A 130 -24.84 10.47 1.67
C PRO A 130 -23.63 11.33 1.30
N ASP A 131 -23.79 12.12 0.22
CA ASP A 131 -22.81 13.12 -0.19
C ASP A 131 -22.50 14.09 0.95
N GLY A 132 -21.21 14.30 1.22
CA GLY A 132 -20.74 15.18 2.30
C GLY A 132 -20.75 14.57 3.70
N ASP A 133 -21.18 13.31 3.90
CA ASP A 133 -20.92 12.61 5.17
C ASP A 133 -19.39 12.43 5.35
N PRO A 134 -18.77 12.94 6.43
CA PRO A 134 -17.34 12.75 6.68
C PRO A 134 -16.99 11.35 7.22
N LEU A 135 -17.98 10.54 7.63
CA LEU A 135 -17.72 9.26 8.30
C LEU A 135 -16.96 8.24 7.43
N PRO A 136 -17.27 8.04 6.13
CA PRO A 136 -16.49 7.15 5.26
C PRO A 136 -14.99 7.48 5.24
N GLY A 137 -14.63 8.77 5.12
CA GLY A 137 -13.23 9.23 5.11
C GLY A 137 -12.53 9.05 6.46
N LEU A 138 -13.23 9.32 7.56
CA LEU A 138 -12.72 9.04 8.90
C LEU A 138 -12.43 7.54 9.12
N ILE A 139 -13.30 6.65 8.63
CA ILE A 139 -13.09 5.19 8.70
C ILE A 139 -11.96 4.75 7.75
N ALA A 140 -11.93 5.26 6.52
CA ALA A 140 -10.85 5.03 5.56
C ALA A 140 -9.49 5.40 6.14
N GLY A 141 -9.41 6.52 6.88
CA GLY A 141 -8.20 6.96 7.57
C GLY A 141 -7.69 5.97 8.61
N GLN A 142 -8.58 5.38 9.42
CA GLN A 142 -8.20 4.38 10.43
C GLN A 142 -7.75 3.05 9.79
N ILE A 143 -8.44 2.59 8.75
CA ILE A 143 -8.12 1.35 8.03
C ILE A 143 -6.81 1.51 7.23
N ALA A 144 -6.63 2.63 6.53
CA ALA A 144 -5.39 2.94 5.82
C ALA A 144 -4.20 3.10 6.77
N TRP A 145 -4.39 3.70 7.95
CA TRP A 145 -3.36 3.77 8.99
C TRP A 145 -2.94 2.39 9.51
N THR A 146 -3.90 1.47 9.71
CA THR A 146 -3.62 0.07 10.09
C THR A 146 -2.71 -0.61 9.06
N HIS A 147 -3.12 -0.56 7.79
CA HIS A 147 -2.35 -1.12 6.67
C HIS A 147 -0.95 -0.48 6.55
N GLN A 148 -0.86 0.85 6.60
CA GLN A 148 0.40 1.59 6.55
C GLN A 148 1.33 1.20 7.70
N THR A 149 0.81 1.05 8.92
CA THR A 149 1.60 0.74 10.12
C THR A 149 2.23 -0.66 10.04
N VAL A 150 1.51 -1.64 9.49
CA VAL A 150 2.05 -2.98 9.19
C VAL A 150 3.18 -2.89 8.17
N PHE A 151 2.95 -2.26 7.01
CA PHE A 151 3.96 -2.12 5.94
C PHE A 151 5.21 -1.36 6.38
N VAL A 152 5.06 -0.29 7.16
CA VAL A 152 6.18 0.48 7.72
C VAL A 152 6.98 -0.33 8.74
N THR A 153 6.30 -1.15 9.55
CA THR A 153 6.96 -2.03 10.53
C THR A 153 7.73 -3.15 9.83
N VAL A 154 7.10 -3.88 8.91
CA VAL A 154 7.77 -4.91 8.11
C VAL A 154 8.97 -4.31 7.38
N GLY A 155 8.78 -3.19 6.66
CA GLY A 155 9.87 -2.55 5.92
C GLY A 155 11.04 -2.11 6.80
N ARG A 156 10.77 -1.66 8.03
CA ARG A 156 11.81 -1.30 9.01
C ARG A 156 12.58 -2.53 9.52
N GLU A 157 11.90 -3.60 9.88
CA GLU A 157 12.57 -4.81 10.39
C GLU A 157 13.32 -5.57 9.29
N MET A 158 12.77 -5.60 8.07
CA MET A 158 13.43 -6.18 6.90
C MET A 158 14.65 -5.35 6.45
N LEU A 159 14.61 -4.02 6.58
CA LEU A 159 15.81 -3.16 6.40
C LEU A 159 16.96 -3.49 7.35
N LYS A 160 16.69 -4.07 8.53
CA LYS A 160 17.72 -4.55 9.47
C LYS A 160 18.27 -5.94 9.09
N GLY A 161 17.75 -6.57 8.04
CA GLY A 161 18.15 -7.92 7.63
C GLY A 161 17.66 -9.03 8.59
N ARG A 162 16.53 -8.81 9.29
CA ARG A 162 15.93 -9.84 10.16
C ARG A 162 15.34 -11.00 9.36
N ASN A 163 15.09 -12.13 10.03
CA ASN A 163 14.41 -13.27 9.41
C ASN A 163 12.90 -12.96 9.20
N PRO A 164 12.31 -13.26 8.02
CA PRO A 164 10.90 -12.99 7.75
C PRO A 164 9.90 -13.71 8.67
N ASP A 165 10.18 -14.95 9.10
CA ASP A 165 9.30 -15.71 10.01
C ASP A 165 9.23 -15.10 11.42
N GLU A 166 10.33 -14.51 11.91
CA GLU A 166 10.32 -13.74 13.17
C GLU A 166 9.46 -12.49 13.04
N VAL A 167 9.67 -11.71 11.98
CA VAL A 167 8.94 -10.45 11.75
C VAL A 167 7.45 -10.72 11.49
N SER A 168 7.10 -11.82 10.81
CA SER A 168 5.71 -12.30 10.66
C SER A 168 5.01 -12.45 12.02
N ARG A 169 5.64 -13.13 12.99
CA ARG A 169 5.06 -13.34 14.32
C ARG A 169 4.90 -12.04 15.10
N GLU A 170 5.87 -11.13 15.00
CA GLU A 170 5.80 -9.79 15.61
C GLU A 170 4.70 -8.93 14.96
N VAL A 171 4.47 -9.07 13.66
CA VAL A 171 3.38 -8.40 12.94
C VAL A 171 2.00 -8.93 13.34
N LEU A 172 1.86 -10.22 13.65
CA LEU A 172 0.60 -10.77 14.16
C LEU A 172 0.25 -10.19 15.54
N VAL A 173 1.23 -10.03 16.43
CA VAL A 173 1.04 -9.34 17.73
C VAL A 173 0.72 -7.86 17.52
N LEU A 174 1.39 -7.18 16.60
CA LEU A 174 1.08 -5.79 16.24
C LEU A 174 -0.36 -5.65 15.69
N LEU A 175 -0.89 -6.64 14.98
CA LEU A 175 -2.27 -6.64 14.49
C LEU A 175 -3.28 -6.80 15.63
N ASP A 176 -2.94 -7.56 16.69
CA ASP A 176 -3.73 -7.61 17.93
C ASP A 176 -3.73 -6.24 18.63
N ASP A 177 -2.55 -5.65 18.87
CA ASP A 177 -2.40 -4.32 19.47
C ASP A 177 -3.18 -3.24 18.69
N ILE A 178 -3.15 -3.30 17.34
CA ILE A 178 -3.91 -2.37 16.49
C ILE A 178 -5.41 -2.61 16.62
N GLU A 179 -5.88 -3.86 16.64
CA GLU A 179 -7.30 -4.18 16.76
C GLU A 179 -7.87 -3.71 18.11
N GLU A 180 -7.12 -3.84 19.21
CA GLU A 180 -7.49 -3.31 20.53
C GLU A 180 -7.59 -1.77 20.58
N LEU A 181 -6.81 -1.06 19.77
CA LEU A 181 -6.86 0.41 19.65
C LEU A 181 -8.06 0.91 18.84
N LEU A 182 -8.66 0.06 17.99
CA LEU A 182 -9.80 0.45 17.16
C LEU A 182 -11.11 0.38 17.96
N SER A 183 -11.79 1.52 18.07
CA SER A 183 -13.11 1.55 18.72
C SER A 183 -14.14 0.65 18.03
N GLU A 184 -15.11 0.13 18.79
CA GLU A 184 -16.26 -0.63 18.27
C GLU A 184 -16.98 0.06 17.09
N LYS A 185 -16.98 1.40 17.03
CA LYS A 185 -17.57 2.12 15.89
C LYS A 185 -16.82 1.84 14.58
N VAL A 186 -15.48 1.71 14.63
CA VAL A 186 -14.66 1.34 13.47
C VAL A 186 -14.82 -0.15 13.16
N LEU A 187 -14.71 -1.00 14.18
CA LEU A 187 -14.79 -2.46 14.04
C LEU A 187 -16.16 -2.96 13.56
N ASN A 188 -17.23 -2.16 13.66
CA ASN A 188 -18.58 -2.51 13.18
C ASN A 188 -19.10 -1.58 12.05
N TYR A 189 -18.23 -0.81 11.36
CA TYR A 189 -18.66 0.01 10.22
C TYR A 189 -18.77 -0.80 8.91
N ALA A 190 -19.75 -0.44 8.06
CA ALA A 190 -20.01 -1.05 6.75
C ALA A 190 -20.11 -2.60 6.80
N VAL A 191 -20.82 -3.14 7.79
CA VAL A 191 -21.11 -4.60 7.88
C VAL A 191 -21.84 -5.07 6.62
N ARG A 192 -21.31 -6.09 5.94
CA ARG A 192 -21.94 -6.66 4.74
C ARG A 192 -23.25 -7.35 5.11
N GLY A 193 -24.35 -6.93 4.46
CA GLY A 193 -25.66 -7.53 4.68
C GLY A 193 -25.71 -9.03 4.38
N ALA A 194 -26.48 -9.77 5.18
CA ALA A 194 -26.79 -11.17 4.93
C ALA A 194 -27.91 -11.27 3.87
N GLN A 195 -27.53 -11.21 2.59
CA GLN A 195 -28.39 -11.43 1.43
C GLN A 195 -28.07 -12.79 0.80
#